data_AF-A0A940DFA7-F1
#
_entry.id   AF-A0A940DFA7-F1
#
_cell.length_a   1.000
_cell.length_b   1.000
_cell.length_c   1.000
_cell.angle_alpha   90.00
_cell.angle_beta   90.00
_cell.angle_gamma   90.00
#
_symmetry.space_group_name_H-M   'P 1'
#
loop_
_entity.id
_entity.type
_entity.pdbx_description
1 polymer ?
#
loop_
_entity_poly.entity_id
_entity_poly.type
_entity_poly.pdbx_seq_one_letter_code
_entity_poly.pdbx_strand_id
1 'polypeptide(L)'
;TLNRLINRDIASGTEVRYYPSGTLNEAADKRARRKRTISAVGSAEGRLFTYVLAAGTFTPLGYVVDFKKKQRFKALAYIARVVKEYKVNRMPAKLVADGKKYEGVYTLIMIINSPRCFGFRFNRMYRDGGPMCLLTIRAPKTTGFFGKVAIFFPFFRTFFMGFGKPHFGKTVTFTPFNKLDVELAEDVVFCADGEAVDDLNRHFTVKVTELNYKLKVAGSRRG
;
A
#
# COMPACT_ATOMS: atom_id res chain seq x y z
N THR A 1 -11.17 9.63 9.58
CA THR A 1 -10.39 8.41 9.28
C THR A 1 -9.00 8.56 9.89
N LEU A 2 -8.21 7.49 9.97
CA LEU A 2 -6.83 7.56 10.47
C LEU A 2 -5.96 8.45 9.57
N ASN A 3 -6.10 8.34 8.25
CA ASN A 3 -5.32 9.11 7.29
C ASN A 3 -5.57 10.63 7.41
N ARG A 4 -6.83 11.05 7.51
CA ARG A 4 -7.15 12.47 7.79
C ARG A 4 -6.61 12.97 9.12
N LEU A 5 -6.56 12.11 10.14
CA LEU A 5 -6.03 12.49 11.45
C LEU A 5 -4.53 12.75 11.37
N ILE A 6 -3.76 11.91 10.67
CA ILE A 6 -2.31 12.08 10.59
C ILE A 6 -1.88 13.23 9.69
N ASN A 7 -2.72 13.64 8.73
CA ASN A 7 -2.47 14.77 7.86
C ASN A 7 -3.00 16.11 8.41
N ARG A 8 -3.43 16.14 9.69
CA ARG A 8 -3.78 17.40 10.37
C ARG A 8 -2.56 17.97 11.06
N ASP A 9 -2.55 19.29 11.17
CA ASP A 9 -1.57 19.98 11.99
C ASP A 9 -1.90 19.72 13.47
N ILE A 10 -1.05 18.96 14.15
CA ILE A 10 -1.21 18.54 15.54
C ILE A 10 -0.02 19.05 16.33
N ALA A 11 -0.29 19.77 17.42
CA ALA A 11 0.73 20.33 18.28
C ALA A 11 1.69 19.25 18.80
N SER A 12 2.99 19.55 18.77
CA SER A 12 4.02 18.61 19.24
C SER A 12 3.81 18.21 20.69
N GLY A 13 4.13 16.95 21.02
CA GLY A 13 3.95 16.40 22.36
C GLY A 13 2.52 15.95 22.70
N THR A 14 1.54 16.23 21.83
CA THR A 14 0.16 15.75 22.01
C THR A 14 0.10 14.22 21.99
N GLU A 15 -0.68 13.62 22.90
CA GLU A 15 -1.05 12.20 22.80
C GLU A 15 -2.38 12.07 22.09
N VAL A 16 -2.39 11.38 20.94
CA VAL A 16 -3.58 11.14 20.15
C VAL A 16 -3.99 9.69 20.29
N ARG A 17 -5.25 9.43 20.69
CA ARG A 17 -5.81 8.07 20.78
C ARG A 17 -6.81 7.84 19.66
N TYR A 18 -6.44 6.99 18.71
CA TYR A 18 -7.33 6.59 17.62
C TYR A 18 -8.06 5.29 17.95
N TYR A 19 -9.39 5.33 17.88
CA TYR A 19 -10.26 4.16 18.06
C TYR A 19 -10.79 3.71 16.70
N PRO A 20 -10.35 2.54 16.20
CA PRO A 20 -10.72 2.07 14.88
C PRO A 20 -12.19 1.64 14.83
N SER A 21 -13.03 2.40 14.12
CA SER A 21 -14.47 2.12 13.93
C SER A 21 -14.84 1.66 12.50
N GLY A 22 -13.86 1.52 11.60
CA GLY A 22 -14.06 1.18 10.19
C GLY A 22 -13.92 -0.31 9.81
N THR A 23 -14.34 -0.64 8.59
CA THR A 23 -14.36 -2.02 8.03
C THR A 23 -12.98 -2.53 7.61
N LEU A 24 -12.07 -1.61 7.23
CA LEU A 24 -10.69 -1.86 6.79
C LEU A 24 -9.67 -1.50 7.89
N ASN A 25 -9.75 -2.25 8.99
CA ASN A 25 -8.82 -2.17 10.12
C ASN A 25 -7.50 -2.90 9.81
N GLU A 26 -6.70 -2.38 8.88
CA GLU A 26 -5.39 -2.98 8.52
C GLU A 26 -4.31 -2.61 9.54
N ALA A 27 -4.37 -1.39 10.08
CA ALA A 27 -3.53 -0.91 11.18
C ALA A 27 -3.97 -1.47 12.56
N ALA A 28 -5.26 -1.82 12.70
CA ALA A 28 -5.82 -2.36 13.92
C ALA A 28 -5.86 -3.89 13.83
N ASP A 29 -4.79 -4.53 14.26
CA ASP A 29 -4.70 -5.99 14.27
C ASP A 29 -5.84 -6.59 15.12
N LYS A 30 -6.72 -7.39 14.49
CA LYS A 30 -7.88 -8.01 15.12
C LYS A 30 -7.53 -9.00 16.25
N ARG A 31 -6.24 -9.31 16.43
CA ARG A 31 -5.69 -10.12 17.54
C ARG A 31 -4.88 -9.31 18.54
N ALA A 32 -4.59 -8.05 18.26
CA ALA A 32 -3.84 -7.20 19.16
C ALA A 32 -4.76 -6.71 20.28
N ARG A 33 -4.72 -7.43 21.41
CA ARG A 33 -5.01 -6.86 22.73
C ARG A 33 -4.05 -5.70 23.08
N ARG A 34 -3.04 -5.43 22.25
CA ARG A 34 -1.98 -4.43 22.47
C ARG A 34 -2.31 -3.12 21.77
N LYS A 35 -2.26 -2.04 22.56
CA LYS A 35 -2.16 -0.66 22.06
C LYS A 35 -0.95 -0.59 21.13
N ARG A 36 -1.12 -0.12 19.90
CA ARG A 36 -0.02 0.12 18.97
C ARG A 36 0.32 1.60 19.00
N THR A 37 1.59 1.92 19.19
CA THR A 37 2.08 3.28 18.96
C THR A 37 2.58 3.36 17.52
N ILE A 38 2.11 4.34 16.76
CA ILE A 38 2.66 4.68 15.45
C ILE A 38 3.58 5.88 15.69
N SER A 39 4.89 5.69 15.51
CA SER A 39 5.90 6.76 15.61
C SER A 39 6.47 7.16 14.26
N ALA A 40 6.41 6.27 13.27
CA ALA A 40 6.94 6.49 11.93
C ALA A 40 5.89 6.17 10.87
N VAL A 41 5.77 7.05 9.88
CA VAL A 41 4.82 6.97 8.76
C VAL A 41 5.57 7.19 7.44
N GLY A 42 4.94 6.81 6.34
CA GLY A 42 5.43 7.22 5.03
C GLY A 42 5.00 8.66 4.72
N SER A 43 5.83 9.38 3.97
CA SER A 43 5.54 10.73 3.49
C SER A 43 5.86 10.82 2.01
N ALA A 44 4.91 11.29 1.21
CA ALA A 44 5.07 11.63 -0.20
C ALA A 44 4.69 13.11 -0.39
N GLU A 45 5.65 13.98 -0.70
CA GLU A 45 5.44 15.44 -0.78
C GLU A 45 4.71 16.03 0.44
N GLY A 46 5.01 15.53 1.64
CA GLY A 46 4.33 15.96 2.88
C GLY A 46 2.98 15.27 3.14
N ARG A 47 2.35 14.63 2.14
CA ARG A 47 1.18 13.75 2.35
C ARG A 47 1.61 12.50 3.11
N LEU A 48 1.07 12.30 4.30
CA LEU A 48 1.40 11.20 5.19
C LEU A 48 0.49 10.00 4.95
N PHE A 49 1.06 8.79 5.06
CA PHE A 49 0.33 7.53 5.01
C PHE A 49 0.90 6.53 6.03
N THR A 50 0.01 5.74 6.64
CA THR A 50 0.32 4.81 7.72
C THR A 50 0.68 3.42 7.25
N TYR A 51 0.07 2.93 6.17
CA TYR A 51 0.27 1.55 5.73
C TYR A 51 0.54 1.38 4.25
N VAL A 52 -0.08 2.20 3.38
CA VAL A 52 0.17 2.08 1.93
C VAL A 52 -0.05 3.39 1.19
N LEU A 53 0.77 3.62 0.17
CA LEU A 53 0.52 4.52 -0.94
C LEU A 53 0.57 3.70 -2.23
N ALA A 54 -0.55 3.57 -2.94
CA ALA A 54 -0.69 2.67 -4.08
C ALA A 54 -1.25 3.38 -5.31
N ALA A 55 -0.74 3.04 -6.50
CA ALA A 55 -1.27 3.44 -7.79
C ALA A 55 -1.54 2.19 -8.67
N GLY A 56 -2.51 2.28 -9.57
CA GLY A 56 -2.81 1.22 -10.53
C GLY A 56 -4.07 0.42 -10.20
N THR A 57 -4.08 -0.88 -10.51
CA THR A 57 -5.31 -1.72 -10.55
C THR A 57 -6.10 -1.76 -9.23
N PHE A 58 -5.54 -1.32 -8.10
CA PHE A 58 -6.22 -1.29 -6.80
C PHE A 58 -6.70 0.10 -6.35
N THR A 59 -6.41 1.20 -7.06
CA THR A 59 -6.80 2.55 -6.60
C THR A 59 -8.31 2.80 -6.54
N PRO A 60 -9.16 2.27 -7.44
CA PRO A 60 -10.60 2.51 -7.35
C PRO A 60 -11.31 1.64 -6.29
N LEU A 61 -10.58 0.75 -5.60
CA LEU A 61 -11.14 -0.36 -4.82
C LEU A 61 -11.02 -0.21 -3.30
N GLY A 62 -10.50 0.92 -2.81
CA GLY A 62 -10.46 1.24 -1.37
C GLY A 62 -11.84 1.30 -0.69
N TYR A 63 -12.93 1.29 -1.47
CA TYR A 63 -14.27 1.69 -1.01
C TYR A 63 -15.35 0.59 -0.96
N VAL A 64 -15.20 -0.57 -1.62
CA VAL A 64 -16.39 -1.37 -2.04
C VAL A 64 -16.54 -2.77 -1.39
N VAL A 65 -15.67 -3.21 -0.47
CA VAL A 65 -15.77 -4.60 0.03
C VAL A 65 -16.06 -4.71 1.52
N ASP A 66 -17.27 -5.17 1.82
CA ASP A 66 -17.75 -5.47 3.16
C ASP A 66 -17.16 -6.81 3.67
N PHE A 67 -16.13 -6.74 4.51
CA PHE A 67 -15.33 -7.89 4.92
C PHE A 67 -15.91 -8.63 6.15
N LYS A 68 -16.82 -9.60 5.92
CA LYS A 68 -17.15 -10.63 6.93
C LYS A 68 -16.85 -12.08 6.47
N LYS A 69 -16.16 -12.81 7.37
CA LYS A 69 -15.94 -14.27 7.52
C LYS A 69 -16.04 -15.16 6.26
N LYS A 70 -14.91 -15.32 5.52
CA LYS A 70 -14.45 -16.50 4.73
C LYS A 70 -13.16 -16.09 3.97
N GLN A 71 -12.07 -15.91 4.73
CA GLN A 71 -10.99 -14.95 4.41
C GLN A 71 -10.06 -15.33 3.25
N ARG A 72 -9.93 -16.61 2.87
CA ARG A 72 -9.03 -17.04 1.77
C ARG A 72 -9.72 -17.15 0.41
N PHE A 73 -10.92 -17.73 0.36
CA PHE A 73 -11.73 -17.81 -0.87
C PHE A 73 -12.21 -16.43 -1.33
N LYS A 74 -12.60 -15.54 -0.40
CA LYS A 74 -13.00 -14.15 -0.72
C LYS A 74 -11.83 -13.29 -1.20
N ALA A 75 -10.61 -13.60 -0.77
CA ALA A 75 -9.40 -12.92 -1.19
C ALA A 75 -9.02 -13.27 -2.65
N LEU A 76 -9.17 -14.53 -3.04
CA LEU A 76 -8.95 -14.97 -4.43
C LEU A 76 -10.04 -14.41 -5.33
N ALA A 77 -11.29 -14.45 -4.86
CA ALA A 77 -12.41 -13.81 -5.54
C ALA A 77 -12.23 -12.29 -5.65
N TYR A 78 -11.63 -11.64 -4.64
CA TYR A 78 -11.29 -10.22 -4.68
C TYR A 78 -10.28 -9.93 -5.78
N ILE A 79 -9.12 -10.61 -5.80
CA ILE A 79 -8.12 -10.43 -6.87
C ILE A 79 -8.71 -10.79 -8.23
N ALA A 80 -9.46 -11.89 -8.35
CA ALA A 80 -10.08 -12.29 -9.61
C ALA A 80 -11.10 -11.25 -10.08
N ARG A 81 -11.88 -10.66 -9.16
CA ARG A 81 -12.82 -9.57 -9.45
C ARG A 81 -12.08 -8.31 -9.89
N VAL A 82 -11.02 -7.91 -9.17
CA VAL A 82 -10.14 -6.78 -9.55
C VAL A 82 -9.62 -6.98 -10.98
N VAL A 83 -9.05 -8.14 -11.27
CA VAL A 83 -8.47 -8.45 -12.57
C VAL A 83 -9.53 -8.55 -13.67
N LYS A 84 -10.74 -9.05 -13.35
CA LYS A 84 -11.84 -9.19 -14.30
C LYS A 84 -12.52 -7.86 -14.61
N GLU A 85 -12.80 -7.03 -13.60
CA GLU A 85 -13.56 -5.78 -13.73
C GLU A 85 -12.68 -4.62 -14.21
N TYR A 86 -11.40 -4.57 -13.82
CA TYR A 86 -10.57 -3.41 -14.13
C TYR A 86 -9.80 -3.53 -15.45
N LYS A 87 -9.69 -2.39 -16.13
CA LYS A 87 -8.73 -2.22 -17.21
C LYS A 87 -7.32 -2.34 -16.63
N VAL A 88 -6.45 -3.03 -17.34
CA VAL A 88 -5.03 -3.13 -16.98
C VAL A 88 -4.45 -1.72 -17.07
N ASN A 89 -4.18 -1.11 -15.92
CA ASN A 89 -3.54 0.20 -15.88
C ASN A 89 -2.12 0.08 -16.45
N ARG A 90 -1.70 1.12 -17.17
CA ARG A 90 -0.36 1.19 -17.77
C ARG A 90 0.24 2.51 -17.36
N MET A 91 1.13 2.47 -16.39
CA MET A 91 1.78 3.64 -15.82
C MET A 91 3.26 3.56 -16.18
N PRO A 92 3.71 4.25 -17.25
CA PRO A 92 5.13 4.42 -17.50
C PRO A 92 5.74 5.23 -16.35
N ALA A 93 6.75 4.65 -15.70
CA ALA A 93 7.39 5.28 -14.55
C ALA A 93 8.88 4.93 -14.47
N LYS A 94 9.65 5.86 -13.91
CA LYS A 94 11.01 5.65 -13.44
C LYS A 94 11.02 5.77 -11.92
N LEU A 95 11.53 4.73 -11.26
CA LEU A 95 11.59 4.67 -9.81
C LEU A 95 13.05 4.51 -9.39
N VAL A 96 13.52 5.29 -8.43
CA VAL A 96 14.87 5.18 -7.89
C VAL A 96 14.78 4.92 -6.39
N ALA A 97 14.98 3.67 -6.00
CA ALA A 97 14.94 3.26 -4.59
C ALA A 97 16.37 3.08 -4.08
N ASP A 98 16.80 3.92 -3.13
CA ASP A 98 18.17 3.93 -2.57
C ASP A 98 19.25 3.87 -3.67
N GLY A 99 19.09 4.66 -4.74
CA GLY A 99 20.01 4.73 -5.89
C GLY A 99 19.81 3.65 -6.97
N LYS A 100 19.02 2.59 -6.70
CA LYS A 100 18.72 1.54 -7.69
C LYS A 100 17.53 1.92 -8.56
N LYS A 101 17.73 1.88 -9.87
CA LYS A 101 16.74 2.27 -10.88
C LYS A 101 15.80 1.12 -11.27
N TYR A 102 14.51 1.42 -11.36
CA TYR A 102 13.46 0.54 -11.87
C TYR A 102 12.60 1.31 -12.87
N GLU A 103 12.82 1.02 -14.15
CA GLU A 103 12.09 1.68 -15.24
C GLU A 103 11.20 0.67 -15.98
N GLY A 104 10.02 1.15 -16.38
CA GLY A 104 9.10 0.38 -17.21
C GLY A 104 7.65 0.86 -17.11
N VAL A 105 6.76 0.05 -17.67
CA VAL A 105 5.31 0.28 -17.63
C VAL A 105 4.70 -0.65 -16.60
N TYR A 106 4.08 -0.07 -15.57
CA TYR A 106 3.55 -0.79 -14.42
C TYR A 106 2.02 -0.78 -14.42
N THR A 107 1.43 -1.88 -13.95
CA THR A 107 0.00 -1.96 -13.64
C THR A 107 -0.30 -1.72 -12.17
N LEU A 108 0.73 -1.81 -11.33
CA LEU A 108 0.67 -1.62 -9.90
C LEU A 108 2.01 -1.07 -9.44
N ILE A 109 1.96 0.01 -8.68
CA ILE A 109 3.05 0.54 -7.87
C ILE A 109 2.49 0.67 -6.46
N MET A 110 3.11 0.04 -5.47
CA MET A 110 2.74 0.20 -4.06
C MET A 110 3.97 0.49 -3.22
N ILE A 111 3.86 1.49 -2.38
CA ILE A 111 4.78 1.78 -1.29
C ILE A 111 4.10 1.34 0.00
N ILE A 112 4.74 0.45 0.73
CA ILE A 112 4.11 -0.29 1.82
C ILE A 112 4.89 -0.05 3.11
N ASN A 113 4.21 0.48 4.11
CA ASN A 113 4.72 0.70 5.47
C ASN A 113 3.98 -0.20 6.49
N SER A 114 3.67 -1.43 6.10
CA SER A 114 2.91 -2.35 6.94
C SER A 114 3.21 -3.81 6.62
N PRO A 115 2.89 -4.75 7.53
CA PRO A 115 2.97 -6.18 7.24
C PRO A 115 1.79 -6.67 6.40
N ARG A 116 0.73 -5.86 6.21
CA ARG A 116 -0.53 -6.25 5.58
C ARG A 116 -1.10 -5.14 4.68
N CYS A 117 -1.59 -5.52 3.49
CA CYS A 117 -2.46 -4.68 2.66
C CYS A 117 -3.61 -5.53 2.12
N PHE A 118 -4.81 -4.96 1.98
CA PHE A 118 -6.03 -5.64 1.54
C PHE A 118 -6.36 -6.91 2.37
N GLY A 119 -6.00 -6.91 3.65
CA GLY A 119 -6.12 -8.07 4.54
C GLY A 119 -5.10 -9.20 4.29
N PHE A 120 -4.17 -9.05 3.35
CA PHE A 120 -3.12 -10.02 3.06
C PHE A 120 -1.83 -9.71 3.81
N ARG A 121 -1.27 -10.69 4.52
CA ARG A 121 0.04 -10.56 5.17
C ARG A 121 1.18 -10.95 4.24
N PHE A 122 1.38 -10.18 3.18
CA PHE A 122 2.38 -10.49 2.15
C PHE A 122 3.75 -9.86 2.42
N ASN A 123 3.82 -8.71 3.10
CA ASN A 123 5.08 -8.09 3.47
C ASN A 123 5.63 -8.74 4.76
N ARG A 124 6.41 -9.82 4.62
CA ARG A 124 7.05 -10.51 5.76
C ARG A 124 8.40 -9.88 6.14
N MET A 125 8.88 -8.89 5.39
CA MET A 125 10.08 -8.12 5.71
C MET A 125 9.80 -6.92 6.62
N TYR A 126 8.51 -6.59 6.84
CA TYR A 126 8.10 -5.45 7.64
C TYR A 126 8.73 -5.46 9.05
N ARG A 127 9.28 -4.30 9.42
CA ARG A 127 9.73 -3.99 10.78
C ARG A 127 9.17 -2.62 11.16
N ASP A 128 8.70 -2.48 12.39
CA ASP A 128 8.18 -1.20 12.89
C ASP A 128 9.30 -0.17 12.94
N GLY A 129 9.09 1.01 12.35
CA GLY A 129 10.13 2.03 12.16
C GLY A 129 11.26 1.65 11.20
N GLY A 130 11.14 0.52 10.50
CA GLY A 130 12.10 0.07 9.50
C GLY A 130 11.87 0.68 8.11
N PRO A 131 12.67 0.26 7.11
CA PRO A 131 12.49 0.70 5.74
C PRO A 131 11.12 0.29 5.19
N MET A 132 10.52 1.15 4.36
CA MET A 132 9.32 0.82 3.59
C MET A 132 9.65 -0.20 2.50
N CYS A 133 8.64 -0.84 1.93
CA CYS A 133 8.82 -1.75 0.80
C CYS A 133 8.17 -1.19 -0.46
N LEU A 134 8.91 -1.20 -1.57
CA LEU A 134 8.42 -0.94 -2.91
C LEU A 134 7.96 -2.27 -3.51
N LEU A 135 6.71 -2.33 -3.95
CA LEU A 135 6.14 -3.41 -4.76
C LEU A 135 5.77 -2.83 -6.13
N THR A 136 6.29 -3.42 -7.20
CA THR A 136 5.85 -3.10 -8.56
C THR A 136 5.44 -4.35 -9.31
N ILE A 137 4.38 -4.26 -10.11
CA ILE A 137 4.01 -5.29 -11.08
C ILE A 137 3.97 -4.66 -12.47
N ARG A 138 4.74 -5.21 -13.41
CA ARG A 138 4.77 -4.73 -14.80
C ARG A 138 3.45 -5.04 -15.50
N ALA A 139 3.00 -4.11 -16.33
CA ALA A 139 1.83 -4.33 -17.17
C ALA A 139 2.13 -5.44 -18.20
N PRO A 140 1.20 -6.40 -18.42
CA PRO A 140 1.35 -7.40 -19.47
C PRO A 140 1.49 -6.74 -20.85
N LYS A 141 2.24 -7.38 -21.76
CA LYS A 141 2.34 -6.92 -23.15
C LYS A 141 1.03 -7.17 -23.91
N THR A 142 0.34 -8.26 -23.58
CA THR A 142 -0.95 -8.64 -24.15
C THR A 142 -2.10 -7.85 -23.51
N THR A 143 -3.11 -7.53 -24.30
CA THR A 143 -4.33 -6.84 -23.87
C THR A 143 -5.52 -7.81 -23.80
N GLY A 144 -6.70 -7.33 -23.39
CA GLY A 144 -7.92 -8.14 -23.34
C GLY A 144 -7.88 -9.26 -22.30
N PHE A 145 -8.56 -10.37 -22.59
CA PHE A 145 -8.69 -11.51 -21.68
C PHE A 145 -7.34 -12.16 -21.34
N PHE A 146 -6.46 -12.35 -22.33
CA PHE A 146 -5.13 -12.92 -22.11
C PHE A 146 -4.25 -12.04 -21.23
N GLY A 147 -4.35 -10.71 -21.37
CA GLY A 147 -3.68 -9.76 -20.48
C GLY A 147 -4.16 -9.90 -19.03
N LYS A 148 -5.47 -10.05 -18.82
CA LYS A 148 -6.07 -10.27 -17.49
C LYS A 148 -5.61 -11.60 -16.88
N VAL A 149 -5.56 -12.69 -17.63
CA VAL A 149 -5.04 -13.97 -17.11
C VAL A 149 -3.55 -13.85 -16.77
N ALA A 150 -2.77 -13.19 -17.63
CA ALA A 150 -1.33 -12.99 -17.41
C ALA A 150 -1.01 -12.18 -16.15
N ILE A 151 -1.88 -11.24 -15.76
CA ILE A 151 -1.68 -10.40 -14.56
C ILE A 151 -2.17 -11.09 -13.27
N PHE A 152 -3.12 -12.02 -13.38
CA PHE A 152 -3.69 -12.73 -12.25
C PHE A 152 -2.62 -13.50 -11.44
N PHE A 153 -1.74 -14.24 -12.12
CA PHE A 153 -0.69 -15.02 -11.45
C PHE A 153 0.33 -14.16 -10.68
N PRO A 154 0.86 -13.04 -11.24
CA PRO A 154 1.66 -12.08 -10.49
C PRO A 154 0.96 -11.54 -9.24
N PHE A 155 -0.32 -11.16 -9.33
CA PHE A 155 -1.07 -10.69 -8.16
C PHE A 155 -1.25 -11.81 -7.13
N PHE A 156 -1.67 -12.99 -7.57
CA PHE A 156 -1.84 -14.15 -6.70
C PHE A 156 -0.54 -14.46 -5.95
N ARG A 157 0.58 -14.62 -6.67
CA ARG A 157 1.90 -14.88 -6.08
C ARG A 157 2.25 -13.80 -5.05
N THR A 158 2.08 -12.54 -5.42
CA THR A 158 2.39 -11.39 -4.56
C THR A 158 1.60 -11.43 -3.26
N PHE A 159 0.28 -11.47 -3.32
CA PHE A 159 -0.57 -11.30 -2.13
C PHE A 159 -0.77 -12.58 -1.31
N PHE A 160 -0.72 -13.76 -1.94
CA PHE A 160 -0.91 -15.04 -1.23
C PHE A 160 0.38 -15.66 -0.72
N MET A 161 1.45 -15.65 -1.54
CA MET A 161 2.73 -16.24 -1.12
C MET A 161 3.53 -15.28 -0.26
N GLY A 162 3.48 -13.98 -0.59
CA GLY A 162 4.24 -12.94 0.11
C GLY A 162 5.76 -13.08 -0.02
N PHE A 163 6.47 -12.19 0.64
CA PHE A 163 7.91 -12.02 0.50
C PHE A 163 8.56 -11.86 1.88
N GLY A 164 9.51 -12.75 2.19
CA GLY A 164 10.38 -12.66 3.38
C GLY A 164 11.79 -12.15 3.08
N LYS A 165 12.11 -11.92 1.82
CA LYS A 165 13.37 -11.36 1.33
C LYS A 165 13.11 -10.54 0.06
N PRO A 166 14.03 -9.64 -0.34
CA PRO A 166 13.88 -8.89 -1.58
C PRO A 166 13.68 -9.83 -2.77
N HIS A 167 12.81 -9.43 -3.70
CA HIS A 167 12.48 -10.17 -4.91
C HIS A 167 12.67 -9.27 -6.12
N PHE A 168 13.46 -9.73 -7.08
CA PHE A 168 13.73 -9.04 -8.34
C PHE A 168 13.38 -9.97 -9.49
N GLY A 169 12.16 -9.85 -10.00
CA GLY A 169 11.67 -10.61 -11.13
C GLY A 169 11.43 -9.73 -12.35
N LYS A 170 11.27 -10.34 -13.52
CA LYS A 170 10.94 -9.61 -14.77
C LYS A 170 9.59 -8.90 -14.66
N THR A 171 8.64 -9.48 -13.94
CA THR A 171 7.27 -8.98 -13.80
C THR A 171 7.00 -8.34 -12.44
N VAL A 172 7.55 -8.90 -11.36
CA VAL A 172 7.31 -8.43 -9.99
C VAL A 172 8.63 -8.03 -9.35
N THR A 173 8.67 -6.85 -8.76
CA THR A 173 9.77 -6.43 -7.89
C THR A 173 9.21 -6.13 -6.51
N PHE A 174 9.87 -6.61 -5.47
CA PHE A 174 9.56 -6.31 -4.08
C PHE A 174 10.86 -6.06 -3.31
N THR A 175 11.09 -4.83 -2.85
CA THR A 175 12.36 -4.46 -2.21
C THR A 175 12.16 -3.46 -1.08
N PRO A 176 12.89 -3.58 0.04
CA PRO A 176 12.92 -2.51 1.02
C PRO A 176 13.63 -1.27 0.45
N PHE A 177 13.31 -0.09 0.97
CA PHE A 177 13.96 1.17 0.66
C PHE A 177 13.82 2.19 1.81
N ASN A 178 14.75 3.14 1.90
CA ASN A 178 14.67 4.29 2.81
C ASN A 178 14.18 5.56 2.10
N LYS A 179 14.68 5.78 0.88
CA LYS A 179 14.25 6.86 -0.02
C LYS A 179 13.84 6.28 -1.37
N LEU A 180 12.70 6.74 -1.88
CA LEU A 180 12.22 6.42 -3.23
C LEU A 180 11.93 7.72 -3.97
N ASP A 181 12.63 7.95 -5.08
CA ASP A 181 12.26 9.00 -6.02
C ASP A 181 11.37 8.39 -7.12
N VAL A 182 10.25 9.05 -7.39
CA VAL A 182 9.22 8.61 -8.33
C VAL A 182 9.08 9.64 -9.43
N GLU A 183 9.19 9.20 -10.68
CA GLU A 183 8.93 9.97 -11.89
C GLU A 183 7.87 9.23 -12.72
N LEU A 184 6.75 9.89 -12.97
CA LEU A 184 5.62 9.38 -13.75
C LEU A 184 5.51 10.11 -15.08
N ALA A 185 5.15 9.40 -16.14
CA ALA A 185 4.94 10.03 -17.45
C ALA A 185 3.68 10.91 -17.52
N GLU A 186 2.69 10.61 -16.69
CA GLU A 186 1.39 11.29 -16.63
C GLU A 186 0.93 11.44 -15.18
N ASP A 187 -0.10 12.26 -14.95
CA ASP A 187 -0.70 12.40 -13.63
C ASP A 187 -1.44 11.12 -13.25
N VAL A 188 -1.13 10.58 -12.08
CA VAL A 188 -1.69 9.33 -11.60
C VAL A 188 -2.31 9.55 -10.24
N VAL A 189 -3.58 9.18 -10.10
CA VAL A 189 -4.25 9.17 -8.79
C VAL A 189 -3.72 8.01 -7.97
N PHE A 190 -3.17 8.33 -6.80
CA PHE A 190 -2.79 7.35 -5.79
C PHE A 190 -3.93 7.12 -4.79
N CYS A 191 -3.80 6.04 -4.05
CA CYS A 191 -4.61 5.73 -2.88
C CYS A 191 -3.67 5.63 -1.67
N ALA A 192 -3.78 6.60 -0.76
CA ALA A 192 -3.08 6.61 0.52
C ALA A 192 -4.04 6.11 1.60
N ASP A 193 -3.71 4.98 2.21
CA ASP A 193 -4.49 4.35 3.27
C ASP A 193 -5.99 4.13 2.99
N GLY A 194 -6.42 4.09 1.73
CA GLY A 194 -7.83 3.97 1.33
C GLY A 194 -8.49 5.30 0.95
N GLU A 195 -7.76 6.41 0.95
CA GLU A 195 -8.21 7.72 0.47
C GLU A 195 -7.49 8.09 -0.83
N ALA A 196 -8.22 8.64 -1.80
CA ALA A 196 -7.63 9.14 -3.04
C ALA A 196 -6.67 10.31 -2.77
N VAL A 197 -5.55 10.31 -3.46
CA VAL A 197 -4.54 11.38 -3.49
C VAL A 197 -4.25 11.67 -4.95
N ASP A 198 -4.76 12.79 -5.43
CA ASP A 198 -4.75 13.25 -6.82
C ASP A 198 -3.88 14.49 -7.03
N ASP A 199 -3.23 14.98 -5.98
CA ASP A 199 -2.42 16.21 -5.96
C ASP A 199 -0.92 15.97 -5.86
N LEU A 200 -0.45 14.73 -5.97
CA LEU A 200 0.98 14.45 -6.05
C LEU A 200 1.51 14.87 -7.43
N ASN A 201 2.63 15.59 -7.43
CA ASN A 201 3.33 15.91 -8.67
C ASN A 201 3.79 14.64 -9.39
N ARG A 202 4.06 14.74 -10.69
CA ARG A 202 4.66 13.64 -11.47
C ARG A 202 6.03 13.22 -10.95
N HIS A 203 6.72 14.13 -10.27
CA HIS A 203 8.06 13.95 -9.71
C HIS A 203 7.98 14.17 -8.21
N PHE A 204 8.15 13.11 -7.43
CA PHE A 204 8.08 13.23 -5.98
C PHE A 204 9.00 12.25 -5.27
N THR A 205 9.33 12.58 -4.02
CA THR A 205 10.12 11.72 -3.14
C THR A 205 9.23 11.13 -2.06
N VAL A 206 9.45 9.85 -1.78
CA VAL A 206 8.84 9.11 -0.68
C VAL A 206 9.89 8.68 0.32
N LYS A 207 9.64 8.96 1.60
CA LYS A 207 10.53 8.62 2.72
C LYS A 207 9.75 8.27 3.97
N VAL A 208 10.43 7.64 4.93
CA VAL A 208 9.91 7.49 6.29
C VAL A 208 10.06 8.83 7.02
N THR A 209 9.03 9.25 7.73
CA THR A 209 8.99 10.46 8.55
C THR A 209 8.48 10.10 9.94
N GLU A 210 9.11 10.64 10.98
CA GLU A 210 8.63 10.51 12.34
C GLU A 210 7.48 11.49 12.63
N LEU A 211 6.48 11.04 13.37
CA LEU A 211 5.43 11.92 13.87
C LEU A 211 5.98 12.75 15.04
N ASN A 212 5.68 14.05 15.04
CA ASN A 212 6.00 14.96 16.13
C ASN A 212 5.06 14.82 17.35
N TYR A 213 4.15 13.84 17.34
CA TYR A 213 3.20 13.51 18.39
C TYR A 213 3.07 11.98 18.58
N LYS A 214 2.55 11.55 19.73
CA LYS A 214 2.39 10.12 20.05
C LYS A 214 1.02 9.64 19.61
N LEU A 215 0.96 8.87 18.51
CA LEU A 215 -0.27 8.26 18.03
C LEU A 215 -0.47 6.86 18.61
N LYS A 216 -1.42 6.71 19.52
CA LYS A 216 -1.84 5.41 20.09
C LYS A 216 -3.09 4.92 19.39
N VAL A 217 -2.98 3.81 18.68
CA VAL A 217 -4.12 3.09 18.09
C VAL A 217 -4.63 2.06 19.09
N ALA A 218 -5.88 2.21 19.50
CA ALA A 218 -6.55 1.25 20.37
C ALA A 218 -6.87 -0.05 19.61
N GLY A 219 -6.65 -1.20 20.24
CA GLY A 219 -7.14 -2.48 19.70
C GLY A 219 -8.68 -2.51 19.74
N SER A 220 -9.33 -3.08 18.72
CA SER A 220 -10.79 -3.18 18.73
C SER A 220 -11.22 -4.17 19.82
N ARG A 221 -11.88 -3.70 20.89
CA ARG A 221 -12.67 -4.57 21.76
C ARG A 221 -13.94 -4.94 20.98
N ARG A 222 -14.16 -6.22 20.73
CA ARG A 222 -15.54 -6.71 20.62
C ARG A 222 -15.95 -7.13 22.02
N GLY A 223 -16.99 -6.46 22.55
CA GLY A 223 -17.96 -7.15 23.39
C GLY A 223 -18.75 -8.14 22.55
#